data_AF-A0A392TKA6-F1
#
_entry.id   AF-A0A392TKA6-F1
#
_cell.length_a   1.000
_cell.length_b   1.000
_cell.length_c   1.000
_cell.angle_alpha   90.00
_cell.angle_beta   90.00
_cell.angle_gamma   90.00
#
_symmetry.space_group_name_H-M   'P 1'
#
loop_
_entity.id
_entity.type
_entity.pdbx_description
1 polymer ?
#
loop_
_entity_poly.entity_id
_entity_poly.type
_entity_poly.pdbx_seq_one_letter_code
_entity_poly.pdbx_strand_id
1 'polypeptide(L)'
;DLRIKDTIYIGWKKPPEGWIKLNCDGACKGGEESSGCGGLFRNSDGRWMKGYIKKIGVCGAFHAELCGMYLGLDMAWRERIPQLIVES
;
A
#
# COMPACT_ATOMS: atom_id res chain seq x y z
N ASP A 1 -12.59 -36.40 -6.56
CA ASP A 1 -13.08 -35.02 -6.41
C ASP A 1 -12.17 -34.08 -7.19
N LEU A 2 -12.57 -33.74 -8.42
CA LEU A 2 -11.77 -32.90 -9.33
C LEU A 2 -12.01 -31.44 -8.96
N ARG A 3 -11.09 -30.85 -8.20
CA ARG A 3 -11.08 -29.39 -7.96
C ARG A 3 -10.80 -28.68 -9.28
N ILE A 4 -11.85 -28.17 -9.92
CA ILE A 4 -11.74 -27.21 -11.02
C ILE A 4 -11.04 -25.98 -10.44
N LYS A 5 -9.88 -25.62 -11.01
CA LYS A 5 -9.16 -24.40 -10.65
C LYS A 5 -9.66 -23.28 -11.54
N ASP A 6 -10.50 -22.41 -11.00
CA ASP A 6 -10.86 -21.18 -11.67
C ASP A 6 -9.67 -20.22 -11.67
N THR A 7 -9.33 -19.70 -12.86
CA THR A 7 -8.32 -18.66 -13.01
C THR A 7 -9.03 -17.30 -13.03
N ILE A 8 -8.76 -16.47 -12.03
CA ILE A 8 -9.22 -15.08 -12.01
C ILE A 8 -8.10 -14.15 -12.48
N TYR A 9 -8.43 -13.24 -13.38
CA TYR A 9 -7.51 -12.18 -13.78
C TYR A 9 -7.55 -11.06 -12.75
N ILE A 10 -6.48 -10.94 -11.96
CA ILE A 10 -6.32 -9.87 -10.98
C ILE A 10 -5.48 -8.77 -11.62
N GLY A 11 -6.09 -7.59 -11.80
CA GLY A 11 -5.44 -6.41 -12.32
C GLY A 11 -5.72 -5.21 -11.43
N TRP A 12 -4.72 -4.36 -11.27
CA TRP A 12 -4.89 -3.08 -10.59
C TRP A 12 -5.96 -2.24 -11.31
N LYS A 13 -6.90 -1.70 -10.55
CA LYS A 13 -7.96 -0.81 -11.06
C LYS A 13 -7.68 0.62 -10.60
N LYS A 14 -7.71 1.58 -11.53
CA LYS A 14 -7.60 2.99 -11.18
C LYS A 14 -8.76 3.45 -10.30
N PRO A 15 -8.55 4.40 -9.38
CA PRO A 15 -9.65 4.90 -8.55
C PRO A 15 -10.62 5.75 -9.39
N PRO A 16 -11.86 5.98 -8.90
CA PRO A 16 -12.82 6.88 -9.56
C PRO A 16 -12.27 8.30 -9.70
N GLU A 17 -12.89 9.11 -10.56
CA GLU A 17 -12.54 10.53 -10.72
C GLU A 17 -12.66 11.28 -9.37
N GLY A 18 -11.69 12.14 -9.07
CA GLY A 18 -11.61 12.87 -7.80
C GLY A 18 -11.05 12.06 -6.62
N TRP A 19 -10.82 10.75 -6.77
CA TRP A 19 -10.21 9.91 -5.74
C TRP A 19 -8.72 9.73 -5.97
N ILE A 20 -7.98 9.66 -4.86
CA ILE A 20 -6.58 9.22 -4.85
C ILE A 20 -6.54 7.78 -4.35
N LYS A 21 -5.66 6.96 -4.93
CA LYS A 21 -5.34 5.64 -4.42
C LYS A 21 -3.99 5.64 -3.72
N LEU A 22 -3.95 5.21 -2.47
CA LEU A 22 -2.75 4.86 -1.72
C LEU A 22 -2.52 3.36 -1.83
N ASN A 23 -1.46 2.97 -2.53
CA ASN A 23 -0.94 1.60 -2.51
C ASN A 23 0.20 1.53 -1.49
N CYS A 24 0.12 0.69 -0.47
CA CYS A 24 1.17 0.53 0.55
C CYS A 24 1.56 -0.94 0.72
N ASP A 25 2.77 -1.18 1.23
CA ASP A 25 3.30 -2.53 1.47
C ASP A 25 4.35 -2.51 2.59
N GLY A 26 4.48 -3.63 3.27
CA GLY A 26 5.43 -3.90 4.35
C GLY A 26 6.37 -5.05 4.00
N ALA A 27 7.68 -4.82 4.10
CA ALA A 27 8.69 -5.85 3.90
C ALA A 27 9.39 -6.20 5.22
N CYS A 28 9.53 -7.49 5.49
CA CYS A 28 10.27 -8.01 6.65
C CYS A 28 11.23 -9.11 6.17
N LYS A 29 12.51 -8.99 6.53
CA LYS A 29 13.49 -10.06 6.30
C LYS A 29 13.42 -11.06 7.45
N GLY A 30 13.23 -12.34 7.13
CA GLY A 30 13.17 -13.41 8.12
C GLY A 30 14.40 -13.43 9.04
N GLY A 31 14.20 -13.81 10.30
CA GLY A 31 15.25 -13.76 11.33
C GLY A 31 15.38 -12.42 12.05
N GLU A 32 14.36 -11.54 11.97
CA GLU A 32 14.29 -10.28 12.73
C GLU A 32 15.44 -9.29 12.46
N GLU A 33 16.10 -9.35 11.30
CA GLU A 33 17.25 -8.48 11.02
C GLU A 33 16.84 -7.06 10.61
N SER A 34 15.83 -6.95 9.74
CA SER A 34 15.39 -5.65 9.22
C SER A 34 14.03 -5.74 8.55
N SER A 35 13.25 -4.70 8.78
CA SER A 35 11.96 -4.46 8.17
C SER A 35 11.85 -3.02 7.70
N GLY A 36 11.02 -2.81 6.70
CA GLY A 36 10.71 -1.51 6.14
C GLY A 36 9.30 -1.51 5.58
N CYS A 37 8.80 -0.33 5.28
CA CYS A 37 7.53 -0.17 4.61
C CYS A 37 7.64 0.94 3.57
N GLY A 38 6.63 1.00 2.72
CA GLY A 38 6.49 2.09 1.77
C GLY A 38 5.09 2.17 1.21
N GLY A 39 4.93 3.14 0.32
CA GLY A 39 3.71 3.28 -0.43
C GLY A 39 3.81 4.38 -1.46
N LEU A 40 2.79 4.45 -2.30
CA LEU A 40 2.67 5.44 -3.37
C LEU A 40 1.23 5.90 -3.52
N PHE A 41 1.10 7.14 -3.97
CA PHE A 41 -0.16 7.78 -4.26
C PHE A 41 -0.33 7.88 -5.78
N ARG A 42 -1.52 7.52 -6.27
CA ARG A 42 -1.92 7.62 -7.68
C ARG A 42 -3.21 8.40 -7.82
N ASN A 43 -3.28 9.25 -8.83
CA ASN A 43 -4.51 9.97 -9.17
C ASN A 43 -5.51 9.06 -9.91
N SER A 44 -6.68 9.60 -10.26
CA SER A 44 -7.75 8.93 -11.01
C SER A 44 -7.39 8.56 -12.45
N ASP A 45 -6.30 9.12 -13.00
CA ASP A 45 -5.71 8.68 -14.28
C ASP A 45 -4.71 7.54 -14.09
N GLY A 46 -4.47 7.11 -12.85
CA GLY A 46 -3.44 6.14 -12.49
C GLY A 46 -2.02 6.67 -12.56
N ARG A 47 -1.82 7.98 -12.74
CA ARG A 47 -0.51 8.60 -12.73
C ARG A 47 0.04 8.61 -11.31
N TRP A 48 1.32 8.28 -11.19
CA TRP A 48 2.05 8.42 -9.94
C TRP A 48 2.11 9.90 -9.53
N MET A 49 1.83 10.18 -8.26
CA MET A 49 1.90 11.52 -7.68
C MET A 49 3.11 11.66 -6.76
N LYS A 50 3.27 10.71 -5.84
CA LYS A 50 4.36 10.69 -4.85
C LYS A 50 4.50 9.29 -4.25
N GLY A 51 5.61 9.05 -3.56
CA GLY A 51 5.82 7.84 -2.78
C GLY A 51 6.64 8.09 -1.53
N TYR A 52 6.65 7.11 -0.63
CA TYR A 52 7.42 7.12 0.61
C TYR A 52 8.00 5.75 0.89
N ILE A 53 9.10 5.75 1.64
CA ILE A 53 9.74 4.55 2.17
C ILE A 53 10.22 4.87 3.60
N LYS A 54 10.21 3.86 4.47
CA LYS A 54 10.76 3.97 5.82
C LYS A 54 11.41 2.66 6.24
N LYS A 55 12.65 2.75 6.73
CA LYS A 55 13.27 1.68 7.50
C LYS A 55 12.68 1.70 8.91
N ILE A 56 12.05 0.60 9.31
CA ILE A 56 11.39 0.48 10.63
C ILE A 56 12.37 -0.08 11.67
N GLY A 57 13.26 -0.98 11.24
CA GLY A 57 14.14 -1.73 12.13
C GLY A 57 13.61 -3.15 12.31
N VAL A 58 13.76 -3.71 13.50
CA VAL A 58 13.37 -5.10 13.79
C VAL A 58 11.87 -5.17 14.11
N CYS A 59 11.08 -5.74 13.21
CA CYS A 59 9.66 -6.03 13.47
C CYS A 59 9.14 -7.14 12.52
N GLY A 60 8.02 -7.77 12.87
CA GLY A 60 7.35 -8.72 11.98
C GLY A 60 6.70 -8.06 10.75
N ALA A 61 6.37 -8.87 9.74
CA ALA A 61 5.71 -8.44 8.50
C ALA A 61 4.42 -7.66 8.78
N PHE A 62 3.56 -8.15 9.67
CA PHE A 62 2.31 -7.45 10.03
C PHE A 62 2.54 -6.03 10.57
N HIS A 63 3.59 -5.82 11.37
CA HIS A 63 3.92 -4.48 11.86
C HIS A 63 4.47 -3.59 10.74
N ALA A 64 5.22 -4.16 9.80
CA ALA A 64 5.71 -3.44 8.63
C ALA A 64 4.54 -2.96 7.75
N GLU A 65 3.55 -3.82 7.50
CA GLU A 65 2.32 -3.47 6.75
C GLU A 65 1.57 -2.32 7.41
N LEU A 66 1.27 -2.45 8.71
CA LEU A 66 0.57 -1.42 9.47
C LEU A 66 1.34 -0.09 9.50
N CYS A 67 2.67 -0.14 9.59
CA CYS A 67 3.49 1.06 9.53
C CYS A 67 3.41 1.73 8.15
N GLY A 68 3.43 0.93 7.07
CA GLY A 68 3.22 1.39 5.70
C GLY A 68 1.90 2.14 5.57
N MET A 69 0.80 1.51 5.97
CA MET A 69 -0.54 2.10 5.93
C MET A 69 -0.66 3.36 6.80
N TYR A 70 -0.13 3.33 8.03
CA TYR A 70 -0.19 4.47 8.95
C TYR A 70 0.51 5.72 8.37
N LEU A 71 1.72 5.56 7.83
CA LEU A 71 2.46 6.68 7.23
C LEU A 71 1.72 7.25 6.02
N GLY A 72 1.15 6.38 5.18
CA GLY A 72 0.38 6.83 4.03
C GLY A 72 -0.89 7.59 4.45
N LEU A 73 -1.62 7.11 5.46
CA LEU A 73 -2.80 7.80 5.99
C LEU A 73 -2.45 9.16 6.61
N ASP A 74 -1.38 9.23 7.42
CA ASP A 74 -0.89 10.49 7.99
C ASP A 74 -0.50 11.50 6.90
N MET A 75 0.19 11.05 5.84
CA MET A 75 0.52 11.89 4.70
C MET A 75 -0.72 12.37 3.93
N ALA A 76 -1.71 11.49 3.71
CA ALA A 76 -2.95 11.85 3.04
C ALA A 76 -3.73 12.91 3.81
N TRP A 77 -3.77 12.77 5.14
CA TRP A 77 -4.41 13.72 6.05
C TRP A 77 -3.74 15.09 5.99
N ARG A 78 -2.40 15.14 6.08
CA ARG A 78 -1.64 16.40 6.03
C ARG A 78 -1.79 17.14 4.70
N GLU A 79 -1.95 16.40 3.61
CA GLU A 79 -2.20 16.96 2.28
C GLU A 79 -3.67 17.28 2.00
N ARG A 80 -4.56 17.04 2.97
CA ARG A 80 -6.00 17.31 2.85
C ARG A 80 -6.62 16.57 1.66
N ILE A 81 -6.18 15.34 1.40
CA ILE A 81 -6.78 14.48 0.37
C ILE A 81 -8.19 14.09 0.85
N PRO A 82 -9.26 14.55 0.18
CA PRO A 82 -10.62 14.41 0.70
C PRO A 82 -11.19 13.00 0.47
N GLN A 83 -10.73 12.31 -0.57
CA GLN A 83 -11.23 11.02 -0.99
C GLN A 83 -10.06 10.09 -1.30
N LEU A 84 -9.89 9.05 -0.47
CA LEU A 84 -8.76 8.14 -0.52
C LEU A 84 -9.25 6.68 -0.52
N ILE A 85 -8.73 5.88 -1.45
CA ILE A 85 -8.82 4.42 -1.41
C ILE A 85 -7.45 3.89 -0.98
N VAL A 86 -7.41 3.04 0.03
CA VAL A 86 -6.20 2.34 0.48
C VAL A 86 -6.23 0.92 -0.04
N GLU A 87 -5.10 0.45 -0.55
CA GLU A 87 -4.87 -0.91 -1.03
C GLU A 87 -3.50 -1.36 -0.50
N SER A 88 -3.50 -2.42 0.31
CA SER A 88 -2.34 -3.04 0.96
C SER A 88 -2.36 -4.52 0.67
#